data_AF-A0A7V3DUX3-F1
#
_entry.id   AF-A0A7V3DUX3-F1
#
_cell.length_a   1.000
_cell.length_b   1.000
_cell.length_c   1.000
_cell.angle_alpha   90.00
_cell.angle_beta   90.00
_cell.angle_gamma   90.00
#
_symmetry.space_group_name_H-M   'P 1'
#
loop_
_entity.id
_entity.type
_entity.pdbx_description
1 polymer ?
#
loop_
_entity_poly.entity_id
_entity_poly.type
_entity_poly.pdbx_seq_one_letter_code
_entity_poly.pdbx_strand_id
1 'polypeptide(L)' 'FMVEREYTFAESVVFGLGGGVGWWLAIVALAAIREKLRYSNIPPALRGLGIAFIITGLMALGFMTFSGIQL' A
#
# COMPACT_ATOMS: atom_id res chain seq x y z
N PHE A 1 9.16 -14.87 14.57
CA PHE A 1 8.94 -14.45 13.17
C PHE A 1 10.19 -14.41 12.27
N MET A 2 11.35 -13.89 12.69
CA MET A 2 12.61 -13.97 11.89
C MET A 2 13.52 -15.14 12.29
N VAL A 3 13.48 -15.54 13.57
CA VAL A 3 14.28 -16.66 14.12
C VAL A 3 13.68 -18.04 13.78
N GLU A 4 12.39 -18.12 13.46
CA GLU A 4 11.67 -19.37 13.17
C GLU A 4 11.82 -19.87 11.72
N ARG A 5 12.42 -19.08 10.82
CA ARG A 5 12.50 -19.39 9.39
C ARG A 5 13.90 -19.68 8.87
N GLU A 6 14.91 -19.75 9.74
CA GLU A 6 16.32 -19.98 9.35
C GLU A 6 16.81 -19.09 8.18
N TYR A 7 16.29 -17.84 8.06
CA TYR A 7 16.77 -16.95 7.01
C TYR A 7 18.21 -16.53 7.28
N THR A 8 19.09 -16.74 6.30
CA THR A 8 20.45 -16.21 6.33
C THR A 8 20.43 -14.67 6.32
N PHE A 9 21.53 -14.03 6.75
CA PHE A 9 21.65 -12.57 6.79
C PHE A 9 21.28 -11.92 5.43
N ALA A 10 21.65 -12.56 4.32
CA ALA A 10 21.30 -12.11 2.98
C ALA A 10 19.78 -12.15 2.71
N GLU A 11 19.08 -13.22 3.09
CA GLU A 11 17.63 -13.35 2.89
C GLU A 11 16.84 -12.37 3.76
N SER A 12 17.31 -12.09 4.98
CA SER A 12 16.71 -11.09 5.86
C SER A 12 16.81 -9.67 5.30
N VAL A 13 17.94 -9.33 4.67
CA VAL A 13 18.14 -8.04 3.98
C VAL A 13 17.20 -7.91 2.79
N VAL A 14 17.10 -8.95 1.96
CA VAL A 14 16.20 -8.95 0.79
C VAL A 14 14.74 -8.89 1.22
N PHE A 15 14.34 -9.60 2.28
CA PHE A 15 12.98 -9.55 2.82
C PHE A 15 12.65 -8.16 3.38
N GLY A 16 13.58 -7.54 4.12
CA GLY A 16 13.43 -6.18 4.63
C GLY A 16 13.34 -5.14 3.52
N LEU A 17 14.19 -5.25 2.50
CA LEU A 17 14.16 -4.36 1.33
C LEU A 17 12.88 -4.55 0.50
N GLY A 18 12.47 -5.80 0.24
CA GLY A 18 11.23 -6.11 -0.49
C GLY A 18 9.98 -5.59 0.23
N GLY A 19 9.90 -5.80 1.54
CA GLY A 19 8.82 -5.26 2.37
C GLY A 19 8.81 -3.74 2.43
N GLY A 20 10.00 -3.13 2.55
CA GLY A 20 10.16 -1.67 2.55
C GLY A 20 9.77 -1.02 1.22
N VAL A 21 10.19 -1.60 0.09
CA VAL A 21 9.82 -1.12 -1.26
C VAL A 21 8.31 -1.25 -1.48
N GLY A 22 7.70 -2.35 -1.05
CA GLY A 22 6.24 -2.53 -1.13
C GLY A 22 5.46 -1.46 -0.34
N TRP A 23 5.92 -1.15 0.88
CA TRP A 23 5.31 -0.09 1.70
C TRP A 23 5.51 1.30 1.10
N TRP A 24 6.70 1.61 0.60
CA TRP A 24 6.98 2.87 -0.10
C TRP A 24 6.05 3.06 -1.30
N LEU A 25 5.89 2.01 -2.11
CA LEU A 25 5.02 2.04 -3.29
C LEU A 25 3.54 2.28 -2.90
N ALA A 26 3.08 1.67 -1.80
CA ALA A 26 1.73 1.92 -1.26
C ALA A 26 1.51 3.38 -0.85
N ILE A 27 2.48 4.01 -0.18
CA ILE A 27 2.38 5.42 0.22
C ILE A 27 2.38 6.35 -0.99
N VAL A 28 3.26 6.11 -1.95
CA VAL A 28 3.34 6.92 -3.18
C VAL A 28 2.03 6.82 -3.97
N ALA A 29 1.45 5.63 -4.10
CA ALA A 29 0.16 5.43 -4.74
C ALA A 29 -0.96 6.19 -4.01
N LEU A 30 -1.02 6.11 -2.68
CA LEU A 30 -1.99 6.86 -1.88
C LEU A 30 -1.83 8.38 -2.06
N ALA A 31 -0.60 8.89 -2.08
CA ALA A 31 -0.32 10.30 -2.32
C ALA A 31 -0.78 10.76 -3.71
N ALA A 32 -0.47 9.98 -4.75
CA ALA A 32 -0.88 10.27 -6.12
C ALA A 32 -2.40 10.32 -6.29
N ILE A 33 -3.13 9.39 -5.65
CA ILE A 33 -4.60 9.38 -5.67
C ILE A 33 -5.14 10.62 -4.96
N ARG A 34 -4.60 10.98 -3.79
CA ARG A 34 -5.01 12.18 -3.05
C ARG A 34 -4.77 13.47 -3.83
N GLU A 35 -3.64 13.56 -4.54
CA GLU A 35 -3.32 14.71 -5.38
C GLU A 35 -4.29 14.85 -6.54
N LYS A 36 -4.58 13.75 -7.26
CA LYS A 36 -5.56 13.75 -8.36
C LYS A 36 -6.97 14.14 -7.90
N LEU A 37 -7.36 13.71 -6.69
CA LEU A 37 -8.64 14.05 -6.09
C LEU A 37 -8.76 15.52 -5.69
N ARG A 38 -7.66 16.17 -5.28
CA ARG A 38 -7.65 17.61 -4.98
C ARG A 38 -8.01 18.47 -6.20
N TYR A 39 -7.66 18.02 -7.40
CA TYR A 39 -8.03 18.68 -8.66
C TYR A 39 -9.45 18.31 -9.15
N SER A 40 -10.13 17.38 -8.50
CA SER A 40 -11.46 16.91 -8.87
C SER A 40 -12.54 17.54 -7.99
N ASN A 41 -13.75 17.75 -8.52
CA ASN A 41 -14.88 18.30 -7.78
C ASN A 41 -15.44 17.29 -6.76
N ILE A 42 -14.81 17.19 -5.58
CA ILE A 42 -15.28 16.34 -4.48
C ILE A 42 -16.48 17.01 -3.78
N PRO A 43 -17.61 16.30 -3.55
CA PRO A 43 -18.74 16.81 -2.79
C PRO A 43 -18.32 17.29 -1.38
N PRO A 44 -18.79 18.44 -0.88
CA PRO A 44 -18.34 19.03 0.39
C PRO A 44 -18.44 18.08 1.59
N ALA A 45 -19.48 17.23 1.63
CA ALA A 45 -19.73 16.29 2.72
C ALA A 45 -18.74 15.09 2.76
N LEU A 46 -18.03 14.82 1.68
CA LEU A 46 -17.08 13.70 1.56
C LEU A 46 -15.61 14.14 1.57
N ARG A 47 -15.34 15.45 1.63
CA ARG A 47 -13.99 16.00 1.66
C ARG A 47 -13.28 15.62 2.96
N GLY A 48 -12.03 15.18 2.85
CA GLY A 48 -11.19 14.84 4.00
C GLY A 48 -11.22 13.36 4.33
N LEU A 49 -11.97 12.98 5.36
CA LEU A 49 -11.91 11.63 5.95
C LEU A 49 -12.70 10.58 5.17
N GLY A 50 -13.92 10.89 4.73
CA GLY A 50 -14.79 9.92 4.05
C GLY A 50 -14.16 9.37 2.76
N ILE A 51 -13.64 10.25 1.91
CA ILE A 51 -13.00 9.83 0.67
C ILE A 51 -11.67 9.08 0.90
N ALA A 52 -10.93 9.42 1.96
CA ALA A 52 -9.70 8.71 2.30
C ALA A 52 -9.95 7.23 2.64
N PHE A 53 -11.03 6.92 3.38
CA PHE A 53 -11.42 5.53 3.66
C PHE A 53 -11.84 4.78 2.39
N ILE A 54 -12.62 5.42 1.51
CA ILE A 54 -13.04 4.82 0.23
C ILE A 54 -11.81 4.50 -0.65
N ILE A 55 -10.88 5.45 -0.77
CA ILE A 55 -9.64 5.26 -1.52
C ILE A 55 -8.81 4.12 -0.93
N THR A 56 -8.66 4.10 0.40
CA THR A 56 -7.86 3.06 1.07
C THR A 56 -8.49 1.68 0.87
N GLY A 57 -9.82 1.57 0.91
CA GLY A 57 -10.54 0.33 0.60
C GLY A 57 -10.35 -0.13 -0.84
N LEU A 58 -10.50 0.78 -1.81
CA LEU A 58 -10.24 0.47 -3.23
C LEU A 58 -8.78 0.08 -3.49
N MET A 59 -7.84 0.74 -2.81
CA MET A 59 -6.42 0.43 -2.88
C MET A 59 -6.14 -0.96 -2.30
N ALA A 60 -6.78 -1.33 -1.18
CA ALA A 60 -6.67 -2.67 -0.60
C ALA A 60 -7.16 -3.75 -1.56
N LEU A 61 -8.28 -3.52 -2.27
CA LEU A 61 -8.75 -4.43 -3.33
C LEU A 61 -7.74 -4.57 -4.47
N GLY A 62 -7.10 -3.48 -4.87
CA GLY A 62 -5.99 -3.51 -5.84
C GLY A 62 -4.83 -4.37 -5.36
N PHE A 63 -4.39 -4.18 -4.11
CA PHE A 63 -3.31 -4.96 -3.52
C PHE A 63 -3.66 -6.45 -3.32
N MET A 64 -4.93 -6.80 -3.07
CA MET A 64 -5.37 -8.21 -3.01
C MET A 64 -5.15 -8.95 -4.33
N THR A 65 -5.10 -8.27 -5.48
CA THR A 65 -4.76 -8.92 -6.76
C THR A 65 -3.38 -9.57 -6.73
N PHE A 66 -2.46 -9.04 -5.92
CA PHE A 66 -1.11 -9.60 -5.75
C PHE A 66 -1.03 -10.70 -4.69
N SER A 67 -2.07 -10.89 -3.86
CA SER A 67 -2.04 -11.93 -2.81
C SER A 67 -2.21 -13.35 -3.36
N GLY A 68 -2.64 -13.51 -4.61
CA GLY A 68 -2.73 -14.81 -5.30
C GLY A 68 -1.41 -15.30 -5.90
N ILE A 69 -0.35 -14.49 -5.88
CA ILE A 69 0.98 -14.90 -6.34
C ILE A 69 1.61 -15.74 -5.23
N GLN A 70 1.46 -17.06 -5.34
CA GLN A 70 2.17 -18.03 -4.51
C GLN A 70 3.49 -18.39 -5.21
N LEU A 71 4.62 -18.13 -4.54
CA LEU A 71 5.94 -18.65 -4.89
C LEU A 71 6.31 -19.77 -3.93
#